data_AF-A0A9P6DQG7-F1
#
_entry.id   AF-A0A9P6DQG7-F1
#
_cell.length_a   1.000
_cell.length_b   1.000
_cell.length_c   1.000
_cell.angle_alpha   90.00
_cell.angle_beta   90.00
_cell.angle_gamma   90.00
#
_symmetry.space_group_name_H-M   'P 1'
#
loop_
_entity.id
_entity.type
_entity.pdbx_description
1 polymer ?
#
loop_
_entity_poly.entity_id
_entity_poly.type
_entity_poly.pdbx_seq_one_letter_code
_entity_poly.pdbx_strand_id
1 'polypeptide(L)'
;MNLSHCPQRHAIKNYRLHGGWGPEDCPLQPVSLLFLVAVFMDGVHAVPGFLAARWAFYGEVTEGSYCTTQAVLLQIGNDGVSWFTIAIAVMTFLQTMFPGKLSRSQARQLAVAMIALIFLFIFLMIIIPATTIPHYYGKSGAWCWITDGTVESSRLKIGSEYAYFWLAATVTFVLYGHHCSQLA
;
A
#
# COMPACT_ATOMS: atom_id res chain seq x y z
N MET A 1 -11.44 -18.82 -31.84
CA MET A 1 -11.11 -18.60 -30.43
C MET A 1 -12.24 -17.78 -29.83
N ASN A 2 -13.03 -18.43 -28.96
CA ASN A 2 -14.26 -17.90 -28.39
C ASN A 2 -14.01 -17.72 -26.89
N LEU A 3 -14.00 -16.48 -26.39
CA LEU A 3 -13.91 -16.18 -24.96
C LEU A 3 -15.19 -15.44 -24.56
N SER A 4 -16.23 -16.20 -24.27
CA SER A 4 -17.47 -15.69 -23.72
C SER A 4 -18.04 -16.69 -22.71
N HIS A 5 -17.40 -16.81 -21.55
CA HIS A 5 -18.01 -17.38 -20.36
C HIS A 5 -17.59 -16.55 -19.13
N CYS A 6 -18.42 -15.59 -18.76
CA CYS A 6 -18.50 -15.07 -17.40
C CYS A 6 -20.01 -14.88 -17.09
N PRO A 7 -20.56 -15.50 -16.03
CA PRO A 7 -22.00 -15.69 -15.87
C PRO A 7 -22.66 -14.44 -15.27
N GLN A 8 -23.06 -13.48 -16.10
CA GLN A 8 -23.72 -12.23 -15.68
C GLN A 8 -25.26 -12.22 -15.89
N ARG A 9 -25.88 -13.35 -16.26
CA ARG A 9 -27.27 -13.34 -16.74
C ARG A 9 -28.36 -13.14 -15.68
N HIS A 10 -28.06 -13.33 -14.40
CA HIS A 10 -29.09 -13.21 -13.34
C HIS A 10 -29.11 -11.85 -12.62
N ALA A 11 -28.04 -11.06 -12.69
CA ALA A 11 -28.04 -9.70 -12.11
C ALA A 11 -28.85 -8.71 -12.98
N ILE A 12 -28.92 -8.91 -14.30
CA ILE A 12 -29.45 -7.91 -15.26
C ILE A 12 -30.95 -7.64 -15.07
N LYS A 13 -31.75 -8.56 -14.51
CA LYS A 13 -33.20 -8.37 -14.42
C LYS A 13 -33.62 -7.28 -13.42
N ASN A 14 -32.86 -7.05 -12.36
CA ASN A 14 -33.15 -5.96 -11.40
C ASN A 14 -32.54 -4.61 -11.81
N TYR A 15 -31.65 -4.58 -12.81
CA TYR A 15 -30.98 -3.36 -13.29
C TYR A 15 -31.83 -2.50 -14.24
N ARG A 16 -32.96 -3.00 -14.74
CA ARG A 16 -33.77 -2.28 -15.74
C ARG A 16 -34.79 -1.31 -15.12
N LEU A 17 -35.01 -1.36 -13.81
CA LEU A 17 -36.01 -0.54 -13.13
C LEU A 17 -35.46 0.75 -12.52
N HIS A 18 -34.14 0.86 -12.33
CA HIS A 18 -33.49 2.07 -11.87
C HIS A 18 -32.52 2.58 -12.94
N GLY A 19 -32.93 3.67 -13.60
CA GLY A 19 -32.18 4.63 -14.42
C GLY A 19 -30.77 4.26 -14.88
N GLY A 20 -30.59 4.27 -16.20
CA GLY A 20 -29.36 3.91 -16.90
C GLY A 20 -28.12 4.72 -16.48
N TRP A 21 -26.96 4.12 -16.77
CA TRP A 21 -25.65 4.73 -16.62
C TRP A 21 -25.53 5.95 -17.55
N GLY A 22 -25.59 7.14 -16.97
CA GLY A 22 -25.08 8.34 -17.61
C GLY A 22 -23.56 8.42 -17.46
N PRO A 23 -22.83 9.10 -18.36
CA PRO A 23 -21.40 9.40 -18.18
C PRO A 23 -21.11 10.26 -16.94
N GLU A 24 -22.14 10.76 -16.25
CA GLU A 24 -22.06 11.49 -14.97
C GLU A 24 -22.02 10.56 -13.72
N ASP A 25 -22.15 9.24 -13.89
CA ASP A 25 -22.23 8.23 -12.81
C ASP A 25 -20.88 7.60 -12.40
N CYS A 26 -19.75 8.26 -12.65
CA CYS A 26 -18.47 7.83 -12.06
C CYS A 26 -17.98 8.78 -10.95
N PRO A 27 -18.73 8.93 -9.82
CA PRO A 27 -18.11 9.46 -8.62
C PRO A 27 -17.03 8.45 -8.20
N LEU A 28 -15.78 8.91 -8.19
CA LEU A 28 -14.57 8.15 -7.86
C LEU A 28 -14.87 7.00 -6.88
N GLN A 29 -14.77 5.76 -7.34
CA GLN A 29 -15.03 4.61 -6.48
C GLN A 29 -14.02 4.66 -5.31
N PRO A 30 -14.43 4.32 -4.07
CA PRO A 30 -13.55 4.35 -2.90
C PRO A 30 -12.23 3.58 -3.11
N VAL A 31 -12.27 2.50 -3.90
CA VAL A 31 -11.10 1.71 -4.30
C VAL A 31 -10.19 2.49 -5.25
N SER A 32 -10.74 3.25 -6.20
CA SER A 32 -9.95 4.10 -7.12
C SER A 32 -9.15 5.16 -6.37
N LEU A 33 -9.70 5.73 -5.30
CA LEU A 33 -8.98 6.68 -4.45
C LEU A 33 -7.77 6.01 -3.79
N LEU A 34 -7.97 4.84 -3.17
CA LEU A 34 -6.90 4.07 -2.54
C LEU A 34 -5.83 3.66 -3.56
N PHE A 35 -6.24 3.26 -4.76
CA PHE A 35 -5.35 2.90 -5.85
C PHE A 35 -4.48 4.09 -6.31
N LEU A 36 -5.06 5.27 -6.49
CA LEU A 36 -4.30 6.46 -6.87
C LEU A 36 -3.23 6.82 -5.83
N VAL A 37 -3.55 6.69 -4.54
CA VAL A 37 -2.58 6.92 -3.46
C VAL A 37 -1.52 5.82 -3.44
N ALA A 38 -1.89 4.57 -3.68
CA ALA A 38 -0.93 3.47 -3.80
C ALA A 38 0.08 3.70 -4.93
N VAL A 39 -0.39 4.09 -6.13
CA VAL A 39 0.47 4.42 -7.28
C VAL A 39 1.40 5.60 -6.96
N PHE A 40 0.90 6.59 -6.22
CA PHE A 40 1.75 7.68 -5.75
C PHE A 40 2.86 7.17 -4.81
N MET A 41 2.55 6.25 -3.89
CA MET A 41 3.54 5.63 -3.01
C MET A 41 4.56 4.76 -3.77
N ASP A 42 4.13 4.04 -4.79
CA ASP A 42 5.05 3.33 -5.70
C ASP A 42 6.01 4.31 -6.39
N GLY A 43 5.50 5.48 -6.81
CA GLY A 43 6.33 6.57 -7.32
C GLY A 43 7.37 7.05 -6.31
N VAL A 44 6.97 7.23 -5.05
CA VAL A 44 7.89 7.59 -3.95
C VAL A 44 8.95 6.49 -3.74
N HIS A 45 8.56 5.22 -3.76
CA HIS A 45 9.45 4.07 -3.63
C HIS A 45 10.47 3.96 -4.78
N ALA A 46 10.10 4.38 -6.00
CA ALA A 46 11.03 4.36 -7.12
C ALA A 46 12.20 5.36 -6.94
N VAL A 47 11.99 6.49 -6.27
CA VAL A 47 12.98 7.56 -6.09
C VAL A 47 14.28 7.08 -5.41
N PRO A 48 14.24 6.37 -4.27
CA PRO A 48 15.43 5.77 -3.65
C PRO A 48 16.26 4.90 -4.59
N GLY A 49 15.63 4.17 -5.51
CA GLY A 49 16.33 3.37 -6.52
C GLY A 49 17.17 4.24 -7.46
N PHE A 50 16.62 5.38 -7.90
CA PHE A 50 17.39 6.37 -8.68
C PHE A 50 18.49 7.02 -7.85
N LEU A 51 18.23 7.34 -6.59
CA LEU A 51 19.27 7.89 -5.70
C LEU A 51 20.40 6.89 -5.47
N ALA A 52 20.09 5.60 -5.42
CA ALA A 52 21.07 4.52 -5.26
C ALA A 52 21.99 4.36 -6.48
N ALA A 53 21.57 4.81 -7.67
CA ALA A 53 22.43 4.80 -8.86
C ALA A 53 23.73 5.58 -8.64
N ARG A 54 23.71 6.63 -7.81
CA ARG A 54 24.91 7.36 -7.37
C ARG A 54 25.96 6.41 -6.81
N TRP A 55 25.57 5.47 -5.94
CA TRP A 55 26.50 4.56 -5.29
C TRP A 55 27.14 3.58 -6.27
N ALA A 56 26.43 3.22 -7.33
CA ALA A 56 26.99 2.41 -8.42
C ALA A 56 28.10 3.15 -9.17
N PHE A 57 27.98 4.48 -9.35
CA PHE A 57 29.01 5.28 -10.00
C PHE A 57 30.26 5.50 -9.13
N TYR A 58 30.09 5.73 -7.83
CA TYR A 58 31.22 5.99 -6.93
C TYR A 58 31.86 4.71 -6.37
N GLY A 59 31.17 3.57 -6.43
CA GLY A 59 31.66 2.29 -5.89
C GLY A 59 31.62 2.21 -4.37
N GLU A 60 31.16 3.26 -3.69
CA GLU A 60 31.00 3.29 -2.24
C GLU A 60 29.75 4.07 -1.81
N VAL A 61 29.19 3.68 -0.67
CA VAL A 61 28.15 4.42 0.04
C VAL A 61 28.80 5.28 1.11
N THR A 62 28.51 6.58 1.09
CA THR A 62 28.97 7.56 2.08
C THR A 62 27.80 8.04 2.92
N GLU A 63 27.95 8.06 4.24
CA GLU A 63 26.93 8.57 5.14
C GLU A 63 26.82 10.10 5.08
N GLY A 64 25.63 10.62 5.36
CA GLY A 64 25.32 12.04 5.28
C GLY A 64 23.86 12.27 4.87
N SER A 65 23.50 13.53 4.64
CA SER A 65 22.12 13.93 4.32
C SER A 65 21.56 13.19 3.10
N TYR A 66 22.37 12.99 2.05
CA TYR A 66 21.95 12.24 0.85
C TYR A 66 21.56 10.79 1.19
N CYS A 67 22.36 10.13 2.02
CA CYS A 67 22.13 8.76 2.47
C CYS A 67 20.86 8.66 3.33
N THR A 68 20.70 9.58 4.27
CA THR A 68 19.50 9.66 5.12
C THR A 68 18.24 9.93 4.30
N THR A 69 18.28 10.86 3.34
CA THR A 69 17.13 11.14 2.46
C THR A 69 16.74 9.91 1.65
N GLN A 70 17.71 9.18 1.10
CA GLN A 70 17.42 7.92 0.41
C GLN A 70 16.74 6.90 1.33
N ALA A 71 17.28 6.70 2.54
CA ALA A 71 16.74 5.73 3.49
C ALA A 71 15.32 6.07 3.95
N VAL A 72 15.06 7.36 4.23
CA VAL A 72 13.72 7.84 4.61
C VAL A 72 12.72 7.63 3.47
N LEU A 73 13.08 8.00 2.24
CA LEU A 73 12.19 7.82 1.08
C LEU A 73 11.91 6.34 0.80
N LEU A 74 12.90 5.47 1.04
CA LEU A 74 12.75 4.03 0.89
C LEU A 74 11.76 3.45 1.89
N GLN A 75 11.87 3.86 3.15
CA GLN A 75 10.94 3.44 4.20
C GLN A 75 9.51 3.96 3.93
N ILE A 76 9.35 5.25 3.58
CA ILE A 76 8.03 5.83 3.22
C ILE A 76 7.39 5.04 2.08
N GLY A 77 8.17 4.76 1.03
CA GLY A 77 7.70 4.02 -0.14
C GLY A 77 7.27 2.60 0.21
N ASN A 78 8.13 1.83 0.87
CA ASN A 78 7.84 0.45 1.27
C ASN A 78 6.60 0.34 2.15
N ASP A 79 6.52 1.16 3.20
CA ASP A 79 5.43 1.13 4.16
C ASP A 79 4.13 1.60 3.48
N GLY A 80 4.20 2.69 2.70
CA GLY A 80 3.09 3.23 1.94
C GLY A 80 2.45 2.19 1.02
N VAL A 81 3.25 1.60 0.13
CA VAL A 81 2.76 0.63 -0.85
C VAL A 81 2.12 -0.57 -0.17
N SER A 82 2.75 -1.09 0.88
CA SER A 82 2.25 -2.26 1.62
C SER A 82 0.89 -1.99 2.28
N TRP A 83 0.76 -0.88 3.00
CA TRP A 83 -0.48 -0.54 3.70
C TRP A 83 -1.61 -0.17 2.76
N PHE A 84 -1.35 0.57 1.69
CA PHE A 84 -2.38 0.86 0.70
C PHE A 84 -2.81 -0.38 -0.09
N THR A 85 -1.92 -1.34 -0.32
CA THR A 85 -2.29 -2.64 -0.93
C THR A 85 -3.25 -3.42 -0.03
N ILE A 86 -2.97 -3.51 1.28
CA ILE A 86 -3.90 -4.12 2.25
C ILE A 86 -5.24 -3.37 2.24
N ALA A 87 -5.21 -2.04 2.23
CA ALA A 87 -6.43 -1.22 2.24
C ALA A 87 -7.32 -1.49 1.01
N ILE A 88 -6.71 -1.59 -0.17
CA ILE A 88 -7.39 -1.95 -1.42
C ILE A 88 -8.02 -3.35 -1.31
N ALA A 89 -7.27 -4.34 -0.82
CA ALA A 89 -7.76 -5.70 -0.66
C ALA A 89 -8.97 -5.77 0.29
N VAL A 90 -8.89 -5.09 1.45
CA VAL A 90 -9.97 -5.02 2.43
C VAL A 90 -11.21 -4.33 1.85
N MET A 91 -11.05 -3.15 1.23
CA MET A 91 -12.17 -2.41 0.66
C MET A 91 -12.86 -3.21 -0.46
N THR A 92 -12.07 -3.84 -1.33
CA THR A 92 -12.58 -4.69 -2.42
C THR A 92 -13.34 -5.89 -1.87
N PHE A 93 -12.79 -6.55 -0.85
CA PHE A 93 -13.43 -7.69 -0.20
C PHE A 93 -14.77 -7.29 0.45
N LEU A 94 -14.80 -6.18 1.20
CA LEU A 94 -16.03 -5.70 1.85
C LEU A 94 -17.13 -5.38 0.84
N GLN A 95 -16.79 -4.72 -0.27
CA GLN A 95 -17.76 -4.36 -1.31
C GLN A 95 -18.29 -5.60 -2.06
N THR A 96 -17.44 -6.63 -2.22
CA THR A 96 -17.77 -7.83 -3.00
C THR A 96 -18.52 -8.88 -2.18
N MET A 97 -18.11 -9.12 -0.94
CA MET A 97 -18.73 -10.13 -0.06
C MET A 97 -19.98 -9.62 0.64
N PHE A 98 -20.10 -8.29 0.85
CA PHE A 98 -21.24 -7.68 1.50
C PHE A 98 -21.91 -6.62 0.61
N PRO A 99 -22.37 -6.99 -0.59
CA PRO A 99 -22.98 -6.04 -1.52
C PRO A 99 -24.22 -5.39 -0.87
N GLY A 100 -24.29 -4.07 -0.93
CA GLY A 100 -25.40 -3.29 -0.37
C GLY A 100 -25.34 -3.01 1.14
N LYS A 101 -24.35 -3.52 1.89
CA LYS A 101 -24.21 -3.20 3.32
C LYS A 101 -23.60 -1.83 3.60
N LEU A 102 -22.76 -1.33 2.70
CA LEU A 102 -22.20 0.02 2.80
C LEU A 102 -22.87 0.92 1.76
N SER A 103 -23.38 2.07 2.20
CA SER A 103 -23.78 3.13 1.29
C SER A 103 -22.54 3.72 0.59
N ARG A 104 -22.73 4.37 -0.57
CA ARG A 104 -21.63 5.02 -1.30
C ARG A 104 -20.90 6.07 -0.44
N SER A 105 -21.63 6.82 0.39
CA SER A 105 -21.03 7.82 1.29
C SER A 105 -20.21 7.19 2.40
N GLN A 106 -20.70 6.09 2.99
CA GLN A 106 -19.98 5.33 4.02
C GLN A 106 -18.70 4.71 3.48
N ALA A 107 -18.75 4.10 2.30
CA ALA A 107 -17.56 3.51 1.69
C ALA A 107 -16.48 4.55 1.36
N ARG A 108 -16.89 5.75 0.91
CA ARG A 108 -15.96 6.88 0.70
C ARG A 108 -15.36 7.39 2.00
N GLN A 109 -16.17 7.59 3.04
CA GLN A 109 -15.69 8.00 4.36
C GLN A 109 -14.70 6.99 4.94
N LEU A 110 -14.99 5.69 4.78
CA LEU A 110 -14.08 4.63 5.18
C LEU A 110 -12.75 4.69 4.44
N ALA A 111 -12.76 4.86 3.11
CA ALA A 111 -11.51 4.99 2.34
C ALA A 111 -10.67 6.21 2.78
N VAL A 112 -11.30 7.37 3.00
CA VAL A 112 -10.60 8.58 3.49
C VAL A 112 -10.05 8.37 4.90
N ALA A 113 -10.81 7.71 5.78
CA ALA A 113 -10.35 7.37 7.12
C ALA A 113 -9.16 6.41 7.09
N MET A 114 -9.18 5.40 6.21
CA MET A 114 -8.04 4.49 6.01
C MET A 114 -6.81 5.24 5.52
N ILE A 115 -6.95 6.14 4.54
CA ILE A 115 -5.85 6.97 4.05
C ILE A 115 -5.24 7.79 5.19
N ALA A 116 -6.08 8.50 5.97
CA ALA A 116 -5.61 9.32 7.08
C ALA A 116 -4.89 8.49 8.16
N LEU A 117 -5.44 7.33 8.52
CA LEU A 117 -4.83 6.42 9.48
C LEU A 117 -3.51 5.84 8.99
N ILE A 118 -3.41 5.46 7.72
CA ILE A 118 -2.18 4.94 7.12
C ILE A 118 -1.09 6.01 7.12
N PHE A 119 -1.41 7.24 6.70
CA PHE A 119 -0.44 8.33 6.73
C PHE A 119 0.02 8.67 8.15
N LEU A 120 -0.91 8.72 9.11
CA LEU A 120 -0.58 8.92 10.52
C LEU A 120 0.36 7.81 11.02
N PHE A 121 0.04 6.56 10.70
CA PHE A 121 0.85 5.41 11.09
C PHE A 121 2.27 5.47 10.51
N ILE A 122 2.40 5.71 9.20
CA ILE A 122 3.70 5.87 8.52
C ILE A 122 4.50 7.02 9.14
N PHE A 123 3.86 8.16 9.40
CA PHE A 123 4.52 9.30 10.02
C PHE A 123 5.08 8.95 11.41
N LEU A 124 4.29 8.27 12.25
CA LEU A 124 4.74 7.83 13.56
C LEU A 124 5.89 6.82 13.47
N MET A 125 5.80 5.87 12.53
CA MET A 125 6.82 4.84 12.33
C MET A 125 8.16 5.38 11.85
N ILE A 126 8.18 6.53 11.18
CA ILE A 126 9.42 7.18 10.73
C ILE A 126 9.95 8.11 11.80
N ILE A 127 9.11 8.99 12.34
CA ILE A 127 9.56 10.07 13.22
C ILE A 127 10.00 9.54 14.58
N ILE A 128 9.29 8.56 15.16
CA ILE A 128 9.64 8.05 16.49
C ILE A 128 11.05 7.44 16.46
N PRO A 129 11.37 6.43 15.62
CA PRO A 129 12.69 5.81 15.62
C PRO A 129 13.79 6.79 15.17
N ALA A 130 13.51 7.66 14.19
CA ALA A 130 14.48 8.64 13.72
C ALA A 130 14.88 9.68 14.78
N THR A 131 14.01 9.94 15.77
CA THR A 131 14.27 10.90 16.85
C THR A 131 14.76 10.26 18.15
N THR A 132 14.38 9.00 18.41
CA THR A 132 14.74 8.31 19.65
C THR A 132 15.99 7.44 19.52
N ILE A 133 16.33 6.97 18.31
CA ILE A 133 17.45 6.05 18.09
C ILE A 133 18.60 6.77 17.38
N PRO A 134 19.77 6.88 18.03
CA PRO A 134 20.94 7.46 17.38
C PRO A 134 21.38 6.59 16.21
N HIS A 135 21.72 7.21 15.09
CA HIS A 135 22.17 6.52 13.87
C HIS A 135 21.15 5.47 13.34
N TYR A 136 19.85 5.77 13.46
CA TYR A 136 18.78 4.91 12.93
C TYR A 136 18.92 4.65 11.42
N TYR A 137 19.25 5.69 10.63
CA TYR A 137 19.56 5.57 9.20
C TYR A 137 21.05 5.65 8.94
N GLY A 138 21.55 4.83 8.02
CA GLY A 138 22.96 4.80 7.66
C GLY A 138 23.27 3.79 6.56
N LYS A 139 24.55 3.46 6.42
CA LYS A 139 25.02 2.53 5.38
C LYS A 139 24.59 1.10 5.70
N SER A 140 23.85 0.48 4.79
CA SER A 140 23.40 -0.92 4.87
C SER A 140 23.79 -1.66 3.59
N GLY A 141 25.04 -2.10 3.51
CA GLY A 141 25.58 -2.76 2.32
C GLY A 141 25.82 -1.78 1.17
N ALA A 142 25.14 -2.00 0.04
CA ALA A 142 25.31 -1.23 -1.21
C ALA A 142 24.39 0.00 -1.31
N TRP A 143 23.56 0.26 -0.31
CA TRP A 143 22.65 1.39 -0.26
C TRP A 143 22.47 1.90 1.17
N CYS A 144 21.69 2.97 1.32
CA CYS A 144 21.31 3.52 2.62
C CYS A 144 19.95 3.01 3.06
N TRP A 145 19.87 2.56 4.31
CA TRP A 145 18.69 1.96 4.92
C TRP A 145 18.72 2.20 6.45
N ILE A 146 17.69 1.74 7.16
CA ILE A 146 17.75 1.47 8.61
C ILE A 146 18.95 0.56 8.94
N THR A 147 19.80 1.02 9.86
CA THR A 147 21.05 0.33 10.23
C THR A 147 20.79 -0.86 11.15
N ASP A 148 21.63 -1.88 11.03
CA ASP A 148 21.66 -3.01 11.97
C ASP A 148 22.67 -2.77 13.12
N GLY A 149 23.10 -1.51 13.32
CA GLY A 149 24.17 -1.14 14.25
C GLY A 149 23.82 -1.30 15.72
N THR A 150 22.52 -1.39 16.05
CA THR A 150 22.04 -1.61 17.42
C THR A 150 20.99 -2.72 17.45
N VAL A 151 20.89 -3.45 18.56
CA VAL A 151 19.85 -4.49 18.73
C VAL A 151 18.45 -3.89 18.61
N GLU A 152 18.26 -2.64 19.04
CA GLU A 152 17.00 -1.92 18.95
C GLU A 152 16.63 -1.59 17.50
N SER A 153 17.56 -1.03 16.72
CA SER A 153 17.33 -0.70 15.30
C SER A 153 17.03 -1.94 14.46
N SER A 154 17.72 -3.06 14.72
CA SER A 154 17.46 -4.34 14.03
C SER A 154 16.08 -4.92 14.36
N ARG A 155 15.61 -4.82 15.61
CA ARG A 155 14.25 -5.26 16.00
C ARG A 155 13.18 -4.40 15.35
N LEU A 156 13.38 -3.08 15.34
CA LEU A 156 12.47 -2.14 14.70
C LEU A 156 12.42 -2.37 13.19
N LYS A 157 13.55 -2.57 12.52
CA LYS A 157 13.60 -2.92 11.08
C LYS A 157 12.77 -4.16 10.73
N ILE A 158 12.86 -5.22 11.56
CA ILE A 158 12.03 -6.42 11.38
C ILE A 158 10.53 -6.10 11.51
N GLY A 159 10.17 -5.32 12.54
CA GLY A 159 8.78 -4.95 12.80
C GLY A 159 8.22 -3.93 11.81
N SER A 160 9.04 -2.99 11.35
CA SER A 160 8.62 -1.84 10.55
C SER A 160 8.60 -2.11 9.05
N GLU A 161 9.27 -3.16 8.55
CA GLU A 161 9.32 -3.43 7.11
C GLU A 161 8.95 -4.87 6.78
N TYR A 162 9.63 -5.84 7.39
CA TYR A 162 9.43 -7.23 7.02
C TYR A 162 8.07 -7.76 7.47
N ALA A 163 7.62 -7.41 8.69
CA ALA A 163 6.33 -7.87 9.20
C ALA A 163 5.14 -7.43 8.33
N TYR A 164 5.18 -6.24 7.73
CA TYR A 164 4.08 -5.73 6.91
C TYR A 164 4.04 -6.35 5.52
N PHE A 165 5.17 -6.67 4.91
CA PHE A 165 5.18 -7.42 3.65
C PHE A 165 4.52 -8.79 3.82
N TRP A 166 4.86 -9.50 4.90
CA TRP A 166 4.24 -10.80 5.19
C TRP A 166 2.76 -10.65 5.53
N LEU A 167 2.40 -9.66 6.34
CA LEU A 167 0.99 -9.39 6.65
C LEU A 167 0.19 -9.06 5.38
N ALA A 168 0.73 -8.20 4.52
CA ALA A 168 0.11 -7.82 3.25
C ALA A 168 -0.08 -9.03 2.35
N ALA A 169 0.95 -9.87 2.20
CA ALA A 169 0.89 -11.09 1.42
C ALA A 169 -0.16 -12.06 1.99
N THR A 170 -0.17 -12.31 3.30
CA THR A 170 -1.12 -13.21 3.94
C THR A 170 -2.56 -12.70 3.83
N VAL A 171 -2.82 -11.43 4.14
CA VAL A 171 -4.17 -10.85 4.06
C VAL A 171 -4.68 -10.90 2.62
N THR A 172 -3.84 -10.50 1.66
CA THR A 172 -4.19 -10.55 0.23
C THR A 172 -4.50 -11.97 -0.22
N PHE A 173 -3.66 -12.93 0.15
CA PHE A 173 -3.85 -14.35 -0.19
C PHE A 173 -5.14 -14.92 0.40
N VAL A 174 -5.43 -14.64 1.68
CA VAL A 174 -6.63 -15.12 2.37
C VAL A 174 -7.89 -14.48 1.78
N LEU A 175 -7.93 -13.16 1.61
CA LEU A 175 -9.11 -12.46 1.12
C LEU A 175 -9.44 -12.82 -0.34
N TYR A 176 -8.44 -12.81 -1.23
CA TYR A 176 -8.66 -13.20 -2.62
C TYR A 176 -8.84 -14.71 -2.79
N GLY A 177 -8.18 -15.52 -1.97
CA GLY A 177 -8.39 -16.98 -1.93
C GLY A 177 -9.83 -17.35 -1.57
N HIS A 178 -10.38 -16.74 -0.52
CA HIS A 178 -11.79 -16.93 -0.14
C HIS A 178 -12.76 -16.45 -1.22
N HIS A 179 -12.44 -15.35 -1.91
CA HIS A 179 -13.26 -14.89 -3.01
C HIS A 179 -13.29 -15.91 -4.16
N CYS A 180 -12.15 -16.51 -4.50
CA CYS A 180 -12.05 -17.55 -5.53
C CYS A 180 -12.81 -18.83 -5.15
N SER A 181 -12.75 -19.26 -3.88
CA SER A 181 -13.44 -20.49 -3.43
C SER A 181 -14.98 -20.39 -3.45
N GLN A 182 -15.53 -19.17 -3.42
CA GLN A 182 -16.99 -18.95 -3.50
C GLN A 182 -17.50 -18.94 -4.94
N LEU A 183 -16.60 -18.89 -5.93
CA LEU A 183 -16.92 -18.86 -7.37
C LEU A 183 -16.77 -20.23 -8.05
N ALA A 184 -16.17 -21.22 -7.37
CA ALA A 184 -16.01 -22.60 -7.83
C ALA A 184 -17.17 -23.48 -7.35
#